data_AF-A0A914Z8K1-F1
#
_entry.id   AF-A0A914Z8K1-F1
#
_cell.length_a   1.000
_cell.length_b   1.000
_cell.length_c   1.000
_cell.angle_alpha   90.00
_cell.angle_beta   90.00
_cell.angle_gamma   90.00
#
_symmetry.space_group_name_H-M   'P 1'
#
loop_
_entity.id
_entity.type
_entity.pdbx_description
1 polymer ?
#
loop_
_entity_poly.entity_id
_entity_poly.type
_entity_poly.pdbx_seq_one_letter_code
_entity_poly.pdbx_strand_id
1 'polypeptide(L)'
;MELMIFRPKDFALHYSCNYTVPASLLGDHRILASFYALTAFLLITIYVPCLHAIIKSDYIQQSCYKIMFFIGLLDIPGLVLSGITSGIFGYFNLGFCNAPKLFYFLGCFAEFTWNAQTCSSILLAINRCMVMTTRNTADNIFGGRKTWFTLIFPLMYGTFAFFFTQPVIFSPVLMTWLFNPHFGIQNDSYFNAVFYQVLLICSSTTSLGILYVVMQFIAFPTEVYFLAQFLWITYTGIPPIIYLTMNKYIRMRVFSIIRKESPSISPFVPSTAGSTGTKI
;
A
#
# COMPACT_ATOMS: atom_id res chain seq x y z
N MET A 1 -12.45 5.04 5.41
CA MET A 1 -13.93 5.19 5.57
C MET A 1 -14.37 6.50 6.23
N GLU A 2 -13.52 7.17 7.00
CA GLU A 2 -13.87 8.36 7.79
C GLU A 2 -14.55 9.47 6.95
N LEU A 3 -13.97 9.84 5.81
CA LEU A 3 -14.51 10.89 4.93
C LEU A 3 -15.94 10.60 4.47
N MET A 4 -16.24 9.36 4.08
CA MET A 4 -17.58 8.99 3.61
C MET A 4 -18.62 9.01 4.74
N ILE A 5 -18.25 8.59 5.96
CA ILE A 5 -19.19 8.44 7.08
C ILE A 5 -19.35 9.77 7.85
N PHE A 6 -18.25 10.42 8.19
CA PHE A 6 -18.23 11.56 9.12
C PHE A 6 -18.10 12.91 8.42
N ARG A 7 -17.61 12.97 7.17
CA ARG A 7 -17.36 14.23 6.44
C ARG A 7 -17.88 14.21 5.00
N PRO A 8 -19.20 14.07 4.79
CA PRO A 8 -19.78 13.89 3.45
C PRO A 8 -19.54 15.09 2.50
N LYS A 9 -19.37 16.30 3.04
CA LYS A 9 -19.06 17.50 2.23
C LYS A 9 -17.63 17.43 1.64
N ASP A 10 -16.66 17.01 2.44
CA ASP A 10 -15.27 16.84 2.01
C ASP A 10 -15.15 15.68 1.02
N PHE A 11 -15.92 14.60 1.24
CA PHE A 11 -16.04 13.50 0.28
C PHE A 11 -16.56 13.99 -1.08
N ALA A 12 -17.63 14.78 -1.09
CA ALA A 12 -18.20 15.32 -2.33
C ALA A 12 -17.24 16.27 -3.07
N LEU A 13 -16.36 16.96 -2.33
CA LEU A 13 -15.34 17.84 -2.91
C LEU A 13 -14.19 17.06 -3.55
N HIS A 14 -13.61 16.08 -2.84
CA HIS A 14 -12.44 15.31 -3.30
C HIS A 14 -12.78 14.21 -4.30
N TYR A 15 -14.00 13.68 -4.26
CA TYR A 15 -14.46 12.59 -5.12
C TYR A 15 -15.63 13.05 -6.02
N SER A 16 -15.59 14.30 -6.47
CA SER A 16 -16.64 14.85 -7.35
C SER A 16 -16.64 14.17 -8.71
N CYS A 17 -17.83 13.80 -9.19
CA CYS A 17 -18.04 13.24 -10.54
C CYS A 17 -18.34 14.31 -11.58
N ASN A 18 -17.99 15.57 -11.30
CA ASN A 18 -18.19 16.69 -12.23
C ASN A 18 -17.27 16.61 -13.46
N TYR A 19 -16.19 15.84 -13.36
CA TYR A 19 -15.27 15.58 -14.48
C TYR A 19 -15.58 14.21 -15.07
N THR A 20 -16.20 14.18 -16.24
CA THR A 20 -16.37 12.95 -17.03
C THR A 20 -15.05 12.62 -17.70
N VAL A 21 -14.54 11.41 -17.46
CA VAL A 21 -13.35 10.90 -18.17
C VAL A 21 -13.68 10.85 -19.66
N PRO A 22 -12.89 11.49 -20.55
CA PRO A 22 -13.13 11.44 -21.98
C PRO A 22 -13.14 10.00 -22.48
N ALA A 23 -14.10 9.63 -23.31
CA ALA A 23 -14.19 8.28 -23.90
C ALA A 23 -12.92 7.90 -24.69
N SER A 24 -12.15 8.89 -25.16
CA SER A 24 -10.87 8.69 -25.84
C SER A 24 -9.73 8.18 -24.94
N LEU A 25 -9.83 8.34 -23.61
CA LEU A 25 -8.87 7.78 -22.64
C LEU A 25 -9.25 6.36 -22.20
N LEU A 26 -10.50 5.95 -22.39
CA LEU A 26 -10.93 4.57 -22.13
C LEU A 26 -10.46 3.69 -23.29
N GLY A 27 -9.27 3.10 -23.14
CA GLY A 27 -8.78 2.09 -24.07
C GLY A 27 -9.61 0.81 -24.04
N ASP A 28 -9.52 0.00 -25.10
CA ASP A 28 -10.06 -1.35 -25.06
C ASP A 28 -9.11 -2.29 -24.30
N HIS A 29 -9.37 -2.42 -23.00
CA HIS A 29 -8.56 -3.24 -22.09
C HIS A 29 -9.16 -4.62 -21.83
N ARG A 30 -10.14 -5.09 -22.63
CA ARG A 30 -10.87 -6.36 -22.38
C ARG A 30 -9.96 -7.58 -22.25
N ILE A 31 -8.91 -7.65 -23.08
CA ILE A 31 -7.94 -8.75 -23.05
C ILE A 31 -7.15 -8.73 -21.73
N LEU A 32 -6.64 -7.55 -21.35
CA LEU A 32 -5.88 -7.37 -20.11
C LEU A 32 -6.75 -7.64 -18.86
N ALA A 33 -7.99 -7.15 -18.89
CA ALA A 33 -8.97 -7.37 -17.83
C ALA A 33 -9.31 -8.87 -17.67
N SER A 34 -9.48 -9.59 -18.79
CA SER A 34 -9.69 -11.04 -18.78
C SER A 34 -8.47 -11.78 -18.24
N PHE A 35 -7.26 -11.33 -18.57
CA PHE A 35 -6.02 -11.88 -18.05
C PHE A 35 -5.88 -11.72 -16.54
N TYR A 36 -6.26 -10.56 -15.97
CA TYR A 36 -6.27 -10.34 -14.52
C TYR A 36 -7.23 -11.28 -13.79
N ALA A 37 -8.47 -11.39 -14.30
CA ALA A 37 -9.48 -12.27 -13.71
C ALA A 37 -9.06 -13.75 -13.78
N LEU A 38 -8.55 -14.20 -14.92
CA LEU A 38 -8.07 -15.57 -15.10
C LEU A 38 -6.89 -15.88 -14.18
N THR A 39 -5.91 -14.99 -14.10
CA THR A 39 -4.73 -15.18 -13.25
C THR A 39 -5.13 -15.30 -11.78
N ALA A 40 -5.99 -14.41 -11.28
CA ALA A 40 -6.45 -14.50 -9.91
C ALA A 40 -7.29 -15.75 -9.64
N PHE A 41 -8.14 -16.18 -10.58
CA PHE A 41 -8.90 -17.42 -10.43
C PHE A 41 -7.97 -18.65 -10.31
N LEU A 42 -6.95 -18.75 -11.15
CA LEU A 42 -5.97 -19.83 -11.09
C LEU A 42 -5.19 -19.80 -9.77
N LEU A 43 -4.74 -18.63 -9.34
CA LEU A 43 -4.00 -18.47 -8.08
C LEU A 43 -4.86 -18.83 -6.86
N ILE A 44 -6.12 -18.40 -6.80
CA ILE A 44 -7.06 -18.77 -5.72
C ILE A 44 -7.27 -20.28 -5.69
N THR A 45 -7.43 -20.91 -6.86
CA THR A 45 -7.62 -22.37 -6.97
C THR A 45 -6.42 -23.14 -6.43
N ILE A 46 -5.20 -22.61 -6.57
CA ILE A 46 -3.98 -23.17 -5.99
C ILE A 46 -3.88 -22.85 -4.49
N TYR A 47 -4.31 -21.67 -4.07
CA TYR A 47 -4.19 -21.21 -2.69
C TYR A 47 -5.03 -22.04 -1.71
N VAL A 48 -6.27 -22.38 -2.09
CA VAL A 48 -7.20 -23.13 -1.25
C VAL A 48 -6.65 -24.51 -0.80
N PRO A 49 -6.15 -25.39 -1.69
CA PRO A 49 -5.57 -26.67 -1.27
C PRO A 49 -4.29 -26.49 -0.45
N CYS A 50 -3.48 -25.46 -0.72
CA CYS A 50 -2.30 -25.16 0.11
C CYS A 50 -2.69 -24.83 1.56
N LEU A 51 -3.71 -23.98 1.76
CA LEU A 51 -4.20 -23.66 3.10
C LEU A 51 -4.84 -24.87 3.79
N HIS A 52 -5.58 -25.69 3.06
CA HIS A 52 -6.13 -26.92 3.57
C HIS A 52 -5.03 -27.88 4.07
N ALA A 53 -3.96 -28.04 3.28
CA ALA A 53 -2.82 -28.87 3.64
C ALA A 53 -2.11 -28.34 4.91
N ILE A 54 -1.92 -27.02 5.01
CA ILE A 54 -1.29 -26.40 6.18
C ILE A 54 -2.11 -26.66 7.45
N ILE A 55 -3.44 -26.49 7.41
CA ILE A 55 -4.31 -26.75 8.58
C ILE A 55 -4.27 -28.23 9.00
N LYS A 56 -4.32 -29.15 8.03
CA LYS A 56 -4.37 -30.59 8.31
C LYS A 56 -3.02 -31.17 8.74
N SER A 57 -1.94 -30.48 8.46
CA SER A 57 -0.60 -30.94 8.83
C SER A 57 -0.28 -30.66 10.29
N ASP A 58 0.52 -31.53 10.92
CA ASP A 58 1.08 -31.30 12.25
C ASP A 58 1.97 -30.04 12.31
N TYR A 59 2.40 -29.54 11.13
CA TYR A 59 3.18 -28.32 11.01
C TYR A 59 2.42 -27.07 11.49
N ILE A 60 1.08 -27.08 11.52
CA ILE A 60 0.29 -25.96 12.04
C ILE A 60 0.59 -25.67 13.51
N GLN A 61 1.19 -26.60 14.25
CA GLN A 61 1.61 -26.35 15.64
C GLN A 61 2.77 -25.36 15.73
N GLN A 62 3.60 -25.28 14.69
CA GLN A 62 4.73 -24.35 14.61
C GLN A 62 4.24 -22.91 14.36
N SER A 63 4.87 -21.94 15.01
CA SER A 63 4.49 -20.52 14.90
C SER A 63 4.51 -19.99 13.47
N CYS A 64 5.50 -20.39 12.68
CA CYS A 64 5.65 -19.95 11.30
C CYS A 64 4.45 -20.35 10.43
N TYR A 65 4.00 -21.60 10.51
CA TYR A 65 2.89 -22.08 9.68
C TYR A 65 1.56 -21.42 10.07
N LYS A 66 1.37 -21.04 11.33
CA LYS A 66 0.22 -20.22 11.75
C LYS A 66 0.23 -18.85 11.09
N ILE A 67 1.39 -18.18 11.04
CA ILE A 67 1.54 -16.88 10.39
C ILE A 67 1.35 -17.01 8.87
N MET A 68 1.95 -18.04 8.24
CA MET A 68 1.79 -18.30 6.80
C MET A 68 0.33 -18.61 6.43
N PHE A 69 -0.37 -19.39 7.25
CA PHE A 69 -1.79 -19.65 7.08
C PHE A 69 -2.61 -18.35 7.16
N PHE A 70 -2.31 -17.49 8.14
CA PHE A 70 -2.98 -16.20 8.28
C PHE A 70 -2.72 -15.25 7.10
N ILE A 71 -1.48 -15.17 6.61
CA ILE A 71 -1.15 -14.42 5.38
C ILE A 71 -1.98 -14.93 4.21
N GLY A 72 -2.04 -16.25 4.03
CA GLY A 72 -2.82 -16.81 2.93
C GLY A 72 -4.33 -16.58 3.03
N LEU A 73 -4.88 -16.47 4.24
CA LEU A 73 -6.27 -16.03 4.43
C LEU A 73 -6.49 -14.57 4.00
N LEU A 74 -5.48 -13.71 4.09
CA LEU A 74 -5.54 -12.32 3.61
C LEU A 74 -5.28 -12.21 2.10
N ASP A 75 -4.44 -13.09 1.55
CA ASP A 75 -4.12 -13.13 0.12
C ASP A 75 -5.36 -13.45 -0.73
N ILE A 76 -6.27 -14.32 -0.27
CA ILE A 76 -7.48 -14.68 -1.03
C ILE A 76 -8.38 -13.45 -1.29
N PRO A 77 -8.83 -12.67 -0.29
CA PRO A 77 -9.53 -11.41 -0.52
C PRO A 77 -8.70 -10.41 -1.35
N GLY A 78 -7.38 -10.35 -1.14
CA GLY A 78 -6.48 -9.51 -1.94
C GLY A 78 -6.50 -9.87 -3.43
N LEU A 79 -6.49 -11.17 -3.78
CA LEU A 79 -6.57 -11.67 -5.16
C LEU A 79 -7.96 -11.43 -5.78
N VAL A 80 -9.02 -11.55 -4.99
CA VAL A 80 -10.38 -11.21 -5.45
C VAL A 80 -10.48 -9.72 -5.80
N LEU A 81 -9.89 -8.83 -5.01
CA LEU A 81 -9.92 -7.39 -5.28
C LEU A 81 -8.98 -6.99 -6.43
N SER A 82 -7.72 -7.41 -6.36
CA SER A 82 -6.69 -6.99 -7.32
C SER A 82 -6.83 -7.66 -8.68
N GLY A 83 -7.40 -8.86 -8.76
CA GLY A 83 -7.55 -9.60 -10.01
C GLY A 83 -8.99 -9.70 -10.50
N ILE A 84 -9.88 -10.38 -9.77
CA ILE A 84 -11.26 -10.63 -10.24
C ILE A 84 -12.03 -9.30 -10.37
N THR A 85 -12.00 -8.48 -9.32
CA THR A 85 -12.74 -7.22 -9.27
C THR A 85 -12.16 -6.22 -10.29
N SER A 86 -10.83 -6.08 -10.35
CA SER A 86 -10.15 -5.29 -11.40
C SER A 86 -10.50 -5.78 -12.81
N GLY A 87 -10.57 -7.10 -13.02
CA GLY A 87 -10.94 -7.69 -14.30
C GLY A 87 -12.39 -7.40 -14.69
N ILE A 88 -13.34 -7.49 -13.75
CA ILE A 88 -14.75 -7.13 -14.01
C ILE A 88 -14.86 -5.63 -14.33
N PHE A 89 -14.26 -4.77 -13.50
CA PHE A 89 -14.30 -3.33 -13.71
C PHE A 89 -13.64 -2.91 -15.02
N GLY A 90 -12.49 -3.51 -15.35
CA GLY A 90 -11.80 -3.26 -16.60
C GLY A 90 -12.56 -3.77 -17.84
N TYR A 91 -13.21 -4.93 -17.75
CA TYR A 91 -13.95 -5.51 -18.88
C TYR A 91 -15.16 -4.66 -19.27
N PHE A 92 -15.86 -4.11 -18.29
CA PHE A 92 -17.02 -3.23 -18.48
C PHE A 92 -16.67 -1.74 -18.52
N ASN A 93 -15.38 -1.38 -18.41
CA ASN A 93 -14.91 -0.01 -18.27
C ASN A 93 -15.64 0.80 -17.17
N LEU A 94 -15.87 0.15 -16.02
CA LEU A 94 -16.49 0.77 -14.86
C LEU A 94 -15.44 1.57 -14.08
N GLY A 95 -15.72 2.86 -13.90
CA GLY A 95 -14.95 3.74 -13.04
C GLY A 95 -15.67 4.09 -11.75
N PHE A 96 -14.99 4.87 -10.90
CA PHE A 96 -15.52 5.34 -9.62
C PHE A 96 -16.93 5.93 -9.72
N CYS A 97 -17.18 6.76 -10.74
CA CYS A 97 -18.44 7.48 -10.89
C CYS A 97 -19.66 6.61 -11.26
N ASN A 98 -19.45 5.37 -11.71
CA ASN A 98 -20.56 4.44 -11.94
C ASN A 98 -21.19 3.97 -10.62
N ALA A 99 -20.36 3.72 -9.59
CA ALA A 99 -20.82 3.28 -8.28
C ALA A 99 -19.89 3.79 -7.15
N PRO A 100 -19.93 5.10 -6.81
CA PRO A 100 -18.95 5.73 -5.91
C PRO A 100 -18.81 5.05 -4.56
N LYS A 101 -19.94 4.67 -3.95
CA LYS A 101 -19.97 4.00 -2.64
C LYS A 101 -19.32 2.62 -2.68
N LEU A 102 -19.55 1.86 -3.76
CA LEU A 102 -18.98 0.52 -3.94
C LEU A 102 -17.47 0.61 -4.16
N PHE A 103 -17.01 1.45 -5.07
CA PHE A 103 -15.58 1.64 -5.35
C PHE A 103 -14.82 2.14 -4.12
N TYR A 104 -15.40 3.09 -3.39
CA TYR A 104 -14.79 3.61 -2.16
C TYR A 104 -14.67 2.53 -1.08
N PHE A 105 -15.73 1.73 -0.86
CA PHE A 105 -15.70 0.62 0.10
C PHE A 105 -14.68 -0.45 -0.28
N LEU A 106 -14.66 -0.88 -1.54
CA LEU A 106 -13.69 -1.85 -2.06
C LEU A 106 -12.27 -1.32 -1.95
N GLY A 107 -12.07 -0.02 -2.16
CA GLY A 107 -10.79 0.66 -1.95
C GLY A 107 -10.30 0.65 -0.51
N CYS A 108 -11.19 0.94 0.45
CA CYS A 108 -10.86 0.80 1.87
C CYS A 108 -10.54 -0.65 2.24
N PHE A 109 -11.28 -1.62 1.68
CA PHE A 109 -11.05 -3.03 1.94
C PHE A 109 -9.75 -3.54 1.32
N ALA A 110 -9.39 -3.06 0.13
CA ALA A 110 -8.09 -3.33 -0.48
C ALA A 110 -6.94 -2.83 0.41
N GLU A 111 -7.05 -1.59 0.91
CA GLU A 111 -6.09 -1.03 1.88
C GLU A 111 -6.00 -1.86 3.16
N PHE A 112 -7.13 -2.32 3.71
CA PHE A 112 -7.14 -3.21 4.87
C PHE A 112 -6.31 -4.47 4.61
N THR A 113 -6.60 -5.18 3.52
CA THR A 113 -5.94 -6.45 3.18
C THR A 113 -4.45 -6.26 2.94
N TRP A 114 -4.05 -5.23 2.19
CA TRP A 114 -2.65 -4.91 1.90
C TRP A 114 -1.87 -4.62 3.19
N ASN A 115 -2.38 -3.73 4.04
CA ASN A 115 -1.70 -3.34 5.27
C ASN A 115 -1.59 -4.50 6.27
N ALA A 116 -2.67 -5.27 6.44
CA ALA A 116 -2.66 -6.45 7.31
C ALA A 116 -1.69 -7.54 6.80
N GLN A 117 -1.67 -7.80 5.48
CA GLN A 117 -0.77 -8.76 4.85
C GLN A 117 0.69 -8.34 5.03
N THR A 118 1.01 -7.07 4.76
CA THR A 118 2.38 -6.54 4.89
C THR A 118 2.89 -6.64 6.32
N CYS A 119 2.07 -6.24 7.29
CA CYS A 119 2.41 -6.37 8.71
C CYS A 119 2.64 -7.84 9.11
N SER A 120 1.82 -8.75 8.58
CA SER A 120 1.97 -10.19 8.83
C SER A 120 3.24 -10.77 8.22
N SER A 121 3.64 -10.32 7.02
CA SER A 121 4.91 -10.71 6.38
C SER A 121 6.12 -10.21 7.15
N ILE A 122 6.07 -9.01 7.71
CA ILE A 122 7.11 -8.49 8.62
C ILE A 122 7.18 -9.35 9.89
N LEU A 123 6.02 -9.67 10.47
CA LEU A 123 5.93 -10.52 11.65
C LEU A 123 6.50 -11.92 11.39
N LEU A 124 6.27 -12.47 10.20
CA LEU A 124 6.86 -13.73 9.74
C LEU A 124 8.40 -13.65 9.68
N ALA A 125 8.94 -12.58 9.11
CA ALA A 125 10.38 -12.35 9.04
C ALA A 125 11.00 -12.26 10.44
N ILE A 126 10.38 -11.50 11.34
CA ILE A 126 10.82 -11.39 12.75
C ILE A 126 10.77 -12.75 13.45
N ASN A 127 9.70 -13.53 13.25
CA ASN A 127 9.60 -14.90 13.78
C ASN A 127 10.75 -15.78 13.26
N ARG A 128 11.14 -15.67 11.99
CA ARG A 128 12.29 -16.42 11.44
C ARG A 128 13.62 -15.98 12.05
N CYS A 129 13.86 -14.67 12.18
CA CYS A 129 15.07 -14.17 12.82
C CYS A 129 15.17 -14.62 14.29
N MET A 130 14.10 -14.49 15.06
CA MET A 130 14.14 -14.84 16.49
C MET A 130 14.31 -16.33 16.75
N VAL A 131 13.70 -17.21 15.94
CA VAL A 131 13.92 -18.65 16.06
C VAL A 131 15.39 -19.01 15.84
N MET A 132 16.11 -18.26 14.98
CA MET A 132 17.54 -18.49 14.70
C MET A 132 18.47 -17.84 15.73
N THR A 133 18.13 -16.67 16.26
CA THR A 133 19.01 -15.94 17.20
C THR A 133 18.72 -16.26 18.67
N THR A 134 17.45 -16.26 19.08
CA THR A 134 17.04 -16.38 20.50
C THR A 134 15.76 -17.19 20.65
N ARG A 135 15.91 -18.53 20.74
CA ARG A 135 14.78 -19.46 20.82
C ARG A 135 13.85 -19.22 22.02
N ASN A 136 14.38 -18.89 23.20
CA ASN A 136 13.57 -18.59 24.38
C ASN A 136 12.65 -17.36 24.17
N THR A 137 13.15 -16.32 23.52
CA THR A 137 12.34 -15.12 23.22
C THR A 137 11.29 -15.44 22.15
N ALA A 138 11.67 -16.22 21.13
CA ALA A 138 10.74 -16.68 20.10
C ALA A 138 9.59 -17.49 20.70
N ASP A 139 9.86 -18.43 21.60
CA ASP A 139 8.84 -19.24 22.26
C ASP A 139 7.97 -18.41 23.23
N ASN A 140 8.53 -17.37 23.84
CA ASN A 140 7.76 -16.46 24.70
C ASN A 140 6.73 -15.63 23.93
N ILE A 141 7.07 -15.16 22.73
CA ILE A 141 6.20 -14.30 21.91
C ILE A 141 5.31 -15.12 20.96
N PHE A 142 5.88 -16.15 20.33
CA PHE A 142 5.23 -16.92 19.26
C PHE A 142 4.87 -18.35 19.68
N GLY A 143 5.09 -18.75 20.93
CA GLY A 143 4.84 -20.12 21.38
C GLY A 143 3.35 -20.49 21.43
N GLY A 144 3.03 -21.66 20.85
CA GLY A 144 1.71 -22.27 21.01
C GLY A 144 0.56 -21.35 20.58
N ARG A 145 -0.38 -21.07 21.49
CA ARG A 145 -1.55 -20.21 21.20
C ARG A 145 -1.20 -18.72 21.11
N LYS A 146 -0.05 -18.30 21.66
CA LYS A 146 0.36 -16.88 21.70
C LYS A 146 0.49 -16.28 20.30
N THR A 147 0.89 -17.09 19.31
CA THR A 147 0.96 -16.65 17.90
C THR A 147 -0.35 -16.02 17.43
N TRP A 148 -1.50 -16.61 17.78
CA TRP A 148 -2.81 -16.09 17.37
C TRP A 148 -3.13 -14.73 18.00
N PHE A 149 -2.68 -14.51 19.24
CA PHE A 149 -2.78 -13.18 19.86
C PHE A 149 -1.85 -12.18 19.18
N THR A 150 -0.64 -12.59 18.78
CA THR A 150 0.27 -11.73 18.03
C THR A 150 -0.30 -11.31 16.67
N LEU A 151 -1.10 -12.18 16.02
CA LEU A 151 -1.79 -11.89 14.76
C LEU A 151 -2.92 -10.84 14.89
N ILE A 152 -3.34 -10.50 16.10
CA ILE A 152 -4.26 -9.37 16.34
C ILE A 152 -3.59 -8.05 15.93
N PHE A 153 -2.28 -7.92 16.09
CA PHE A 153 -1.57 -6.68 15.76
C PHE A 153 -1.66 -6.31 14.26
N PRO A 154 -1.39 -7.22 13.30
CA PRO A 154 -1.67 -6.99 11.89
C PRO A 154 -3.13 -6.62 11.58
N LEU A 155 -4.10 -7.27 12.24
CA LEU A 155 -5.52 -6.96 12.05
C LEU A 155 -5.88 -5.56 12.54
N MET A 156 -5.34 -5.15 13.70
CA MET A 156 -5.54 -3.80 14.22
C MET A 156 -4.97 -2.75 13.27
N TYR A 157 -3.76 -2.98 12.74
CA TYR A 157 -3.14 -2.08 11.77
C TYR A 157 -3.95 -1.97 10.46
N GLY A 158 -4.39 -3.11 9.90
CA GLY A 158 -5.27 -3.12 8.73
C GLY A 158 -6.60 -2.40 8.99
N THR A 159 -7.20 -2.62 10.17
CA THR A 159 -8.46 -1.95 10.56
C THR A 159 -8.28 -0.45 10.70
N PHE A 160 -7.16 -0.01 11.28
CA PHE A 160 -6.82 1.41 11.34
C PHE A 160 -6.73 2.01 9.92
N ALA A 161 -6.06 1.34 8.99
CA ALA A 161 -6.00 1.76 7.59
C ALA A 161 -7.41 1.86 6.97
N PHE A 162 -8.24 0.83 7.13
CA PHE A 162 -9.61 0.81 6.61
C PHE A 162 -10.43 2.07 6.95
N PHE A 163 -10.31 2.55 8.19
CA PHE A 163 -11.08 3.71 8.66
C PHE A 163 -10.40 5.03 8.33
N PHE A 164 -9.11 5.16 8.63
CA PHE A 164 -8.44 6.46 8.74
C PHE A 164 -7.51 6.79 7.58
N THR A 165 -7.19 5.85 6.68
CA THR A 165 -6.36 6.16 5.51
C THR A 165 -7.21 6.46 4.28
N GLN A 166 -6.58 7.15 3.32
CA GLN A 166 -7.18 7.43 2.02
C GLN A 166 -7.27 6.11 1.23
N PRO A 167 -8.46 5.76 0.69
CA PRO A 167 -8.61 4.52 -0.05
C PRO A 167 -7.95 4.60 -1.42
N VAL A 168 -7.56 3.44 -1.92
CA VAL A 168 -7.21 3.28 -3.34
C VAL A 168 -8.48 3.16 -4.18
N ILE A 169 -8.51 3.83 -5.31
CA ILE A 169 -9.63 3.83 -6.25
C ILE A 169 -9.16 3.22 -7.56
N PHE A 170 -9.93 2.27 -8.10
CA PHE A 170 -9.64 1.66 -9.38
C PHE A 170 -9.84 2.67 -10.53
N SER A 171 -8.81 2.81 -11.37
CA SER A 171 -8.85 3.58 -12.60
C SER A 171 -8.99 2.64 -13.81
N PRO A 172 -10.10 2.70 -14.56
CA PRO A 172 -10.26 1.90 -15.78
C PRO A 172 -9.37 2.40 -16.94
N VAL A 173 -8.79 3.59 -16.84
CA VAL A 173 -7.83 4.10 -17.84
C VAL A 173 -6.48 3.41 -17.69
N LEU A 174 -6.05 3.19 -16.45
CA LEU A 174 -4.73 2.63 -16.12
C LEU A 174 -4.79 1.16 -15.69
N MET A 175 -5.99 0.59 -15.60
CA MET A 175 -6.25 -0.79 -15.16
C MET A 175 -5.62 -1.09 -13.79
N THR A 176 -5.59 -0.12 -12.88
CA THR A 176 -4.92 -0.25 -11.57
C THR A 176 -5.57 0.58 -10.47
N TRP A 177 -5.25 0.28 -9.22
CA TRP A 177 -5.77 0.94 -8.02
C TRP A 177 -4.82 2.06 -7.57
N LEU A 178 -5.36 3.27 -7.39
CA LEU A 178 -4.57 4.48 -7.16
C LEU A 178 -5.15 5.30 -6.00
N PHE A 179 -4.28 5.86 -5.16
CA PHE A 179 -4.70 6.79 -4.11
C PHE A 179 -5.33 8.07 -4.66
N ASN A 180 -4.93 8.47 -5.88
CA ASN A 180 -5.50 9.61 -6.58
C ASN A 180 -6.30 9.11 -7.81
N PRO A 181 -7.64 9.26 -7.83
CA PRO A 181 -8.48 8.84 -8.95
C PRO A 181 -8.26 9.67 -10.24
N HIS A 182 -7.66 10.86 -10.15
CA HIS A 182 -7.39 11.75 -11.30
C HIS A 182 -5.96 11.61 -11.88
N PHE A 183 -5.21 10.61 -11.41
CA PHE A 183 -3.84 10.37 -11.89
C PHE A 183 -3.83 10.05 -13.40
N GLY A 184 -3.06 10.83 -14.16
CA GLY A 184 -2.99 10.75 -15.63
C GLY A 184 -3.91 11.72 -16.40
N ILE A 185 -4.79 12.46 -15.71
CA ILE A 185 -5.70 13.45 -16.33
C ILE A 185 -5.15 14.89 -16.18
N GLN A 186 -4.39 15.17 -15.13
CA GLN A 186 -3.67 16.45 -14.92
C GLN A 186 -2.15 16.21 -14.93
N ASN A 187 -1.42 17.06 -15.67
CA ASN A 187 0.05 17.08 -15.71
C ASN A 187 0.61 17.72 -14.44
N ASP A 188 0.52 17.00 -13.33
CA ASP A 188 1.13 17.46 -12.07
C ASP A 188 2.57 16.94 -11.96
N SER A 189 3.52 17.71 -12.49
CA SER A 189 4.96 17.44 -12.42
C SER A 189 5.49 17.16 -11.00
N TYR A 190 4.76 17.58 -9.97
CA TYR A 190 5.06 17.36 -8.55
C TYR A 190 4.81 15.91 -8.09
N PHE A 191 3.78 15.24 -8.61
CA PHE A 191 3.49 13.84 -8.25
C PHE A 191 4.57 12.89 -8.77
N ASN A 192 5.12 13.18 -9.95
CA ASN A 192 6.20 12.39 -10.54
C ASN A 192 7.43 12.36 -9.63
N ALA A 193 7.84 13.50 -9.07
CA ALA A 193 9.00 13.58 -8.18
C ALA A 193 8.83 12.74 -6.90
N VAL A 194 7.65 12.78 -6.28
CA VAL A 194 7.33 11.97 -5.08
C VAL A 194 7.21 10.49 -5.43
N PHE A 195 6.64 10.16 -6.59
CA PHE A 195 6.53 8.78 -7.07
C PHE A 195 7.90 8.15 -7.35
N TYR A 196 8.78 8.85 -8.08
CA TYR A 196 10.17 8.39 -8.31
C TYR A 196 10.92 8.22 -6.99
N GLN A 197 10.71 9.12 -6.04
CA GLN A 197 11.29 9.01 -4.70
C GLN A 197 10.82 7.73 -4.00
N VAL A 198 9.51 7.47 -3.93
CA VAL A 198 8.97 6.28 -3.26
C VAL A 198 9.41 5.00 -3.99
N LEU A 199 9.41 5.00 -5.32
CA LEU A 199 9.85 3.86 -6.13
C LEU A 199 11.33 3.52 -5.87
N LEU A 200 12.22 4.52 -5.88
CA LEU A 200 13.65 4.34 -5.58
C LEU A 200 13.88 3.87 -4.14
N ILE A 201 13.13 4.42 -3.19
CA ILE A 201 13.19 4.01 -1.78
C ILE A 201 12.77 2.54 -1.65
N CYS A 202 11.60 2.15 -2.15
CA CYS A 202 11.07 0.80 -1.98
C CYS A 202 11.92 -0.26 -2.69
N SER A 203 12.28 -0.06 -3.96
CA SER A 203 13.11 -0.99 -4.74
C SER A 203 14.49 -1.24 -4.11
N SER A 204 15.10 -0.18 -3.57
CA SER A 204 16.40 -0.28 -2.91
C SER A 204 16.31 -1.00 -1.56
N THR A 205 15.25 -0.75 -0.77
CA THR A 205 14.99 -1.53 0.47
C THR A 205 14.79 -3.00 0.16
N THR A 206 13.99 -3.33 -0.86
CA THR A 206 13.72 -4.73 -1.22
C THR A 206 14.99 -5.46 -1.65
N SER A 207 15.82 -4.80 -2.46
CA SER A 207 17.10 -5.37 -2.93
C SER A 207 18.08 -5.63 -1.77
N LEU A 208 18.18 -4.69 -0.82
CA LEU A 208 19.00 -4.86 0.39
C LEU A 208 18.46 -5.98 1.29
N GLY A 209 17.14 -6.06 1.48
CA GLY A 209 16.52 -7.13 2.26
C GLY A 209 16.82 -8.52 1.69
N ILE A 210 16.74 -8.69 0.37
CA ILE A 210 17.09 -9.94 -0.31
C ILE A 210 18.57 -10.29 -0.10
N LEU A 211 19.48 -9.32 -0.25
CA LEU A 211 20.91 -9.52 -0.04
C LEU A 211 21.22 -10.05 1.37
N TYR A 212 20.60 -9.47 2.40
CA TYR A 212 20.79 -9.91 3.79
C TYR A 212 20.22 -11.30 4.07
N VAL A 213 19.08 -11.65 3.47
CA VAL A 213 18.52 -13.00 3.59
C VAL A 213 19.45 -14.01 2.91
N VAL A 214 20.01 -13.68 1.74
CA VAL A 214 20.94 -14.57 1.03
C VAL A 214 22.26 -14.75 1.78
N MET A 215 22.78 -13.68 2.39
CA MET A 215 23.94 -13.73 3.29
C MET A 215 23.76 -14.66 4.50
N GLN A 216 22.50 -14.93 4.89
CA GLN A 216 22.20 -15.83 5.99
C GLN A 216 22.33 -17.31 5.61
N PHE A 217 22.20 -17.65 4.32
CA PHE A 217 22.25 -19.04 3.83
C PHE A 217 23.54 -19.37 3.08
N ILE A 218 24.25 -18.37 2.56
CA ILE A 218 25.49 -18.54 1.80
C ILE A 218 26.60 -17.73 2.49
N ALA A 219 27.74 -18.37 2.74
CA ALA A 219 28.92 -17.68 3.28
C ALA A 219 29.56 -16.82 2.18
N PHE A 220 29.42 -15.50 2.30
CA PHE A 220 30.13 -14.53 1.46
C PHE A 220 31.50 -14.15 2.04
N PRO A 221 32.42 -13.58 1.23
CA PRO A 221 33.61 -12.96 1.77
C PRO A 221 33.27 -11.75 2.64
N THR A 222 34.10 -11.47 3.65
CA THR A 222 33.88 -10.44 4.68
C THR A 222 33.56 -9.06 4.10
N GLU A 223 34.15 -8.74 2.95
CA GLU A 223 33.94 -7.47 2.22
C GLU A 223 32.48 -7.22 1.84
N VAL A 224 31.73 -8.27 1.50
CA VAL A 224 30.34 -8.14 1.07
C VAL A 224 29.44 -7.75 2.25
N TYR A 225 29.74 -8.25 3.45
CA TYR A 225 29.02 -7.89 4.67
C TYR A 225 29.25 -6.44 5.07
N PHE A 226 30.51 -5.95 4.99
CA PHE A 226 30.81 -4.54 5.24
C PHE A 226 30.13 -3.63 4.23
N LEU A 227 30.15 -4.01 2.95
CA LEU A 227 29.50 -3.27 1.88
C LEU A 227 27.97 -3.21 2.07
N ALA A 228 27.33 -4.33 2.44
CA ALA A 228 25.88 -4.36 2.70
C ALA A 228 25.47 -3.47 3.87
N GLN A 229 26.24 -3.48 4.96
CA GLN A 229 26.01 -2.62 6.12
C GLN A 229 26.20 -1.14 5.78
N PHE A 230 27.22 -0.82 4.98
CA PHE A 230 27.45 0.55 4.51
C PHE A 230 26.33 1.04 3.58
N LEU A 231 25.88 0.20 2.65
CA LEU A 231 24.74 0.50 1.76
C LEU A 231 23.45 0.68 2.56
N TRP A 232 23.23 -0.09 3.63
CA TRP A 232 22.08 0.07 4.52
C TRP A 232 22.06 1.44 5.22
N ILE A 233 23.19 1.86 5.79
CA ILE A 233 23.34 3.16 6.47
C ILE A 233 23.14 4.31 5.47
N THR A 234 23.77 4.21 4.31
CA THR A 234 23.64 5.19 3.24
C THR A 234 22.19 5.28 2.77
N TYR A 235 21.53 4.13 2.62
CA TYR A 235 20.13 4.04 2.24
C TYR A 235 19.19 4.68 3.28
N THR A 236 19.37 4.43 4.58
CA THR A 236 18.55 5.05 5.63
C THR A 236 18.83 6.55 5.82
N GLY A 237 20.03 7.03 5.42
CA GLY A 237 20.42 8.43 5.47
C GLY A 237 20.01 9.29 4.26
N ILE A 238 19.58 8.68 3.16
CA ILE A 238 19.18 9.37 1.92
C ILE A 238 17.84 10.12 2.01
N PRO A 239 16.76 9.60 2.67
CA PRO A 239 15.46 10.27 2.69
C PRO A 239 15.48 11.75 3.17
N PRO A 240 16.22 12.14 4.23
CA PRO A 240 16.37 13.54 4.61
C PRO A 240 16.97 14.43 3.50
N ILE A 241 17.96 13.93 2.77
CA ILE A 241 18.61 14.65 1.67
C ILE A 241 17.63 14.82 0.50
N ILE A 242 16.86 13.78 0.19
CA ILE A 242 15.81 13.85 -0.84
C ILE A 242 14.71 14.84 -0.41
N TYR A 243 14.26 14.82 0.84
CA TYR A 243 13.25 15.75 1.31
C TYR A 243 13.72 17.21 1.22
N LEU A 244 14.98 17.49 1.52
CA LEU A 244 15.54 18.84 1.41
C LEU A 244 15.78 19.30 -0.04
N THR A 245 16.02 18.38 -0.97
CA THR A 245 16.29 18.72 -2.38
C THR A 245 15.02 18.74 -3.24
N MET A 246 14.16 17.74 -3.10
CA MET A 246 13.02 17.47 -3.98
C MET A 246 11.66 17.90 -3.40
N ASN A 247 11.51 18.03 -2.08
CA ASN A 247 10.25 18.45 -1.48
C ASN A 247 10.25 19.95 -1.13
N LYS A 248 9.74 20.77 -2.07
CA LYS A 248 9.68 22.23 -1.95
C LYS A 248 9.03 22.71 -0.65
N TYR A 249 7.98 22.02 -0.17
CA TYR A 249 7.25 22.42 1.05
C TYR A 249 8.05 22.16 2.33
N ILE A 250 8.66 20.98 2.44
CA ILE A 250 9.54 20.64 3.57
C ILE A 250 10.75 21.56 3.57
N ARG A 251 11.36 21.79 2.41
CA ARG A 251 12.47 22.74 2.24
C ARG A 251 12.10 24.14 2.72
N MET A 252 10.94 24.66 2.30
CA MET A 252 10.45 25.99 2.73
C MET A 252 10.21 26.06 4.25
N ARG A 253 9.61 25.02 4.85
CA ARG A 253 9.39 24.93 6.31
C ARG A 253 10.69 24.81 7.11
N VAL A 254 11.66 24.02 6.63
CA VAL A 254 12.97 23.87 7.30
C VAL A 254 13.74 25.19 7.24
N PHE A 255 13.75 25.88 6.11
CA PHE A 255 14.39 27.19 5.99
C PHE A 255 13.71 28.28 6.84
N SER A 256 12.38 28.26 7.00
CA SER A 256 11.70 29.24 7.87
C SER A 256 12.01 29.01 9.35
N ILE A 257 12.12 27.74 9.79
CA ILE A 257 12.55 27.39 11.15
C ILE A 257 14.00 27.84 11.41
N ILE A 258 14.90 27.62 10.45
CA ILE A 258 16.32 28.00 10.56
C ILE A 258 16.50 29.53 10.60
N ARG A 259 15.70 30.29 9.82
CA ARG A 259 15.76 31.75 9.81
C ARG A 259 15.01 32.44 10.97
N LYS A 260 14.32 31.69 11.84
CA LYS A 260 13.43 32.23 12.90
C LYS A 260 12.40 33.26 12.37
N GLU A 261 12.02 33.16 11.09
CA GLU A 261 10.98 34.00 10.50
C GLU A 261 9.63 33.29 10.65
N SER A 262 8.60 34.00 11.11
CA SER A 262 7.25 33.46 11.16
C SER A 262 6.80 33.10 9.73
N PRO A 263 6.24 31.91 9.52
CA PRO A 263 5.88 31.48 8.18
C PRO A 263 4.80 32.40 7.59
N SER A 264 5.09 33.06 6.47
CA SER A 264 4.07 33.59 5.57
C SER A 264 3.45 32.41 4.79
N ILE A 265 2.84 31.47 5.51
CA ILE A 265 2.00 30.44 4.92
C ILE A 265 0.59 31.01 4.95
N SER A 266 0.14 31.53 3.81
CA SER A 266 -1.29 31.56 3.54
C SER A 266 -1.78 30.10 3.61
N PRO A 267 -2.68 29.75 4.54
CA PRO A 267 -3.30 28.43 4.50
C PRO A 267 -3.96 28.28 3.14
N PHE A 268 -3.91 27.06 2.59
CA PHE A 268 -4.68 26.71 1.41
C PHE A 268 -6.16 26.89 1.74
N VAL A 269 -6.69 28.08 1.45
CA VAL A 269 -8.12 28.33 1.35
C VAL A 269 -8.50 27.81 -0.03
N PRO A 270 -9.29 26.73 -0.15
CA PRO A 270 -9.89 26.40 -1.43
C PRO A 270 -10.72 27.61 -1.85
N SER A 271 -10.48 28.14 -3.05
CA SER A 271 -11.21 29.27 -3.59
C SER A 271 -12.72 29.00 -3.49
N THR A 272 -13.36 29.65 -2.52
CA THR A 272 -14.80 29.67 -2.39
C THR A 272 -15.33 30.76 -3.32
N ALA A 273 -16.28 30.35 -4.16
CA ALA A 273 -17.30 31.18 -4.81
C ALA A 273 -16.87 32.49 -5.50
N GLY A 274 -16.86 32.45 -6.83
CA GLY A 274 -17.24 33.60 -7.66
C GLY A 274 -18.67 33.43 -8.15
N SER A 275 -19.67 33.66 -7.29
CA SER A 275 -21.05 33.91 -7.74
C SER A 275 -21.40 35.39 -7.55
N THR A 276 -21.80 36.00 -8.66
CA THR A 276 -22.67 37.18 -8.82
C THR A 276 -22.21 38.55 -8.32
N GLY A 277 -22.11 39.48 -9.26
CA GLY A 277 -22.02 40.92 -9.03
C GLY A 277 -22.38 41.70 -10.31
N THR A 278 -23.68 41.86 -10.56
CA THR A 278 -24.29 42.75 -11.54
C THR A 278 -23.73 44.17 -11.45
N LYS A 279 -23.34 44.80 -12.58
CA LYS A 279 -23.40 46.26 -12.77
C LYS A 279 -23.59 46.62 -14.26
N ILE A 280 -24.78 47.17 -14.51
CA ILE A 280 -25.22 48.14 -15.54
C ILE A 280 -25.00 47.75 -17.00
#